data_AF-Q1K4G2-F1
#
_entry.id   AF-Q1K4G2-F1
#
_cell.length_a   1.000
_cell.length_b   1.000
_cell.length_c   1.000
_cell.angle_alpha   90.00
_cell.angle_beta   90.00
_cell.angle_gamma   90.00
#
_symmetry.space_group_name_H-M   'P 1'
#
loop_
_entity.id
_entity.type
_entity.pdbx_description
1 polymer ?
#
loop_
_entity_poly.entity_id
_entity_poly.type
_entity_poly.pdbx_seq_one_letter_code
_entity_poly.pdbx_strand_id
1 'polypeptide(L)'
;MKPLSLFLLVVAALLVTSSTFVWAKRGHSHHRPGYGEVVKVLPRGHHKIHHHRSTYFYRNGIFYSPYDSFYRVVYPPVGLVVSTLPYGYVDVRFGNRLYARYNDIYYEPLRRGYRVVEAPPTAPPPPQPDVTAVPASALGTVTVTVEVLNVRGGPSRLHPVNDHVAAGDRLYVLGQAPEWYYVRLPDGGFGWVWRQFVRGEVVAP
;
A
#
# COMPACT_ATOMS: atom_id res chain seq x y z
N MET A 1 -22.90 14.75 -71.60
CA MET A 1 -21.51 14.74 -71.12
C MET A 1 -21.51 14.29 -69.65
N LYS A 2 -20.89 13.16 -69.35
CA LYS A 2 -20.47 12.69 -68.00
C LYS A 2 -18.91 12.61 -68.07
N PRO A 3 -18.09 12.63 -66.98
CA PRO A 3 -18.44 12.10 -65.65
C PRO A 3 -17.77 12.73 -64.39
N LEU A 4 -18.16 12.17 -63.23
CA LEU A 4 -17.42 11.93 -61.98
C LEU A 4 -16.92 13.11 -61.11
N SER A 5 -17.43 13.20 -59.88
CA SER A 5 -16.57 12.87 -58.73
C SER A 5 -17.39 12.33 -57.55
N LEU A 6 -16.77 11.36 -56.87
CA LEU A 6 -17.29 10.40 -55.92
C LEU A 6 -17.10 10.96 -54.50
N PHE A 7 -18.13 11.02 -53.66
CA PHE A 7 -17.91 10.99 -52.22
C PHE A 7 -18.97 10.11 -51.55
N LEU A 8 -18.48 8.95 -51.13
CA LEU A 8 -19.11 7.98 -50.26
C LEU A 8 -19.26 8.63 -48.88
N LEU A 9 -20.47 8.68 -48.32
CA LEU A 9 -20.66 8.93 -46.89
C LEU A 9 -21.57 7.86 -46.32
N VAL A 10 -20.92 6.80 -45.85
CA VAL A 10 -21.47 5.81 -44.93
C VAL A 10 -21.41 6.43 -43.54
N VAL A 11 -22.54 6.59 -42.83
CA VAL A 11 -22.60 6.27 -41.38
C VAL A 11 -24.03 5.87 -40.98
N ALA A 12 -24.14 4.56 -40.75
CA ALA A 12 -24.92 3.78 -39.79
C ALA A 12 -26.15 4.39 -39.08
N ALA A 13 -27.24 3.62 -39.18
CA ALA A 13 -28.49 3.76 -38.47
C ALA A 13 -28.37 3.53 -36.95
N LEU A 14 -29.14 4.34 -36.22
CA LEU A 14 -29.51 4.22 -34.81
C LEU A 14 -30.24 2.91 -34.50
N LEU A 15 -29.87 2.25 -33.40
CA LEU A 15 -30.73 1.77 -32.28
C LEU A 15 -30.11 0.52 -31.63
N VAL A 16 -29.48 0.68 -30.47
CA VAL A 16 -29.64 -0.28 -29.36
C VAL A 16 -29.75 0.51 -28.06
N THR A 17 -30.84 0.16 -27.40
CA THR A 17 -31.42 0.57 -26.13
C THR A 17 -30.50 0.37 -24.92
N SER A 18 -30.63 1.30 -23.97
CA SER A 18 -30.48 1.08 -22.53
C SER A 18 -29.15 0.49 -22.06
N SER A 19 -28.13 1.32 -21.92
CA SER A 19 -27.12 1.05 -20.89
C SER A 19 -27.83 1.15 -19.55
N THR A 20 -28.22 0.01 -18.98
CA THR A 20 -28.52 -0.06 -17.56
C THR A 20 -27.30 0.52 -16.86
N PHE A 21 -27.49 1.61 -16.12
CA PHE A 21 -26.54 1.99 -15.10
C PHE A 21 -26.44 0.80 -14.15
N VAL A 22 -25.42 -0.03 -14.34
CA VAL A 22 -24.94 -0.88 -13.26
C VAL A 22 -24.46 0.10 -12.21
N TRP A 23 -25.28 0.31 -11.19
CA TRP A 23 -24.89 0.93 -9.95
C TRP A 23 -23.76 0.06 -9.39
N ALA A 24 -22.52 0.36 -9.77
CA ALA A 24 -21.36 -0.17 -9.07
C ALA A 24 -21.52 0.30 -7.62
N LYS A 25 -21.72 -0.65 -6.69
CA LYS A 25 -21.70 -0.37 -5.25
C LYS A 25 -20.53 0.59 -5.00
N ARG A 26 -20.81 1.73 -4.37
CA ARG A 26 -19.76 2.65 -3.90
C ARG A 26 -18.81 1.83 -3.02
N GLY A 27 -17.67 1.43 -3.57
CA GLY A 27 -16.61 0.81 -2.80
C GLY A 27 -16.12 1.83 -1.78
N HIS A 28 -16.10 1.44 -0.51
CA HIS A 28 -15.42 2.22 0.51
C HIS A 28 -13.93 2.19 0.17
N SER A 29 -13.38 3.28 -0.38
CA SER A 29 -11.99 3.29 -0.86
C SER A 29 -11.01 3.06 0.29
N HIS A 30 -10.31 1.92 0.22
CA HIS A 30 -9.14 1.51 1.01
C HIS A 30 -7.95 2.39 0.64
N HIS A 31 -7.90 3.60 1.17
CA HIS A 31 -6.94 4.56 0.63
C HIS A 31 -5.78 4.84 1.57
N ARG A 32 -4.83 3.89 1.60
CA ARG A 32 -3.44 4.29 1.81
C ARG A 32 -3.05 5.15 0.62
N PRO A 33 -2.71 6.44 0.83
CA PRO A 33 -2.50 7.31 -0.29
C PRO A 33 -1.27 6.86 -1.08
N GLY A 34 -1.47 6.68 -2.38
CA GLY A 34 -0.46 6.17 -3.30
C GLY A 34 0.63 7.20 -3.58
N TYR A 35 1.78 6.77 -4.08
CA TYR A 35 2.83 7.70 -4.47
C TYR A 35 2.34 8.74 -5.47
N GLY A 36 2.65 10.01 -5.23
CA GLY A 36 2.22 11.15 -6.04
C GLY A 36 0.85 11.71 -5.66
N GLU A 37 0.08 11.04 -4.81
CA GLU A 37 -1.20 11.55 -4.36
C GLU A 37 -1.08 12.78 -3.47
N VAL A 38 -2.04 13.69 -3.58
CA VAL A 38 -2.11 14.90 -2.76
C VAL A 38 -3.17 14.73 -1.68
N VAL A 39 -2.74 14.82 -0.42
CA VAL A 39 -3.61 14.81 0.76
C VAL A 39 -3.74 16.22 1.33
N LYS A 40 -4.96 16.58 1.71
CA LYS A 40 -5.25 17.91 2.26
C LYS A 40 -4.72 18.10 3.68
N VAL A 41 -4.70 17.03 4.47
CA VAL A 41 -4.33 17.05 5.89
C VAL A 41 -3.41 15.88 6.18
N LEU A 42 -2.33 16.14 6.94
CA LEU A 42 -1.41 15.09 7.38
C LEU A 42 -2.06 14.18 8.44
N PRO A 43 -1.72 12.88 8.47
CA PRO A 43 -2.16 11.99 9.54
C PRO A 43 -1.78 12.52 10.94
N ARG A 44 -2.66 12.34 11.93
CA ARG A 44 -2.39 12.72 13.33
C ARG A 44 -1.18 11.99 13.89
N GLY A 45 -0.20 12.69 14.48
CA GLY A 45 1.02 12.05 15.00
C GLY A 45 2.04 11.73 13.91
N HIS A 46 1.99 12.41 12.76
CA HIS A 46 3.12 12.47 11.84
C HIS A 46 4.33 13.11 12.52
N HIS A 47 5.52 12.74 12.07
CA HIS A 47 6.77 13.36 12.49
C HIS A 47 7.27 14.27 11.38
N LYS A 48 7.69 15.50 11.73
CA LYS A 48 8.39 16.39 10.82
C LYS A 48 9.87 16.00 10.78
N ILE A 49 10.43 15.90 9.58
CA ILE A 49 11.81 15.52 9.33
C ILE A 49 12.44 16.57 8.43
N HIS A 50 13.60 17.07 8.85
CA HIS A 50 14.42 17.94 8.01
C HIS A 50 15.49 17.10 7.32
N HIS A 51 15.59 17.22 6.01
CA HIS A 51 16.61 16.54 5.22
C HIS A 51 17.16 17.51 4.18
N HIS A 52 18.44 17.84 4.32
CA HIS A 52 19.08 18.96 3.62
C HIS A 52 18.26 20.25 3.79
N ARG A 53 17.83 20.86 2.68
CA ARG A 53 17.01 22.10 2.66
C ARG A 53 15.50 21.83 2.60
N SER A 54 15.11 20.56 2.54
CA SER A 54 13.71 20.15 2.36
C SER A 54 13.10 19.66 3.67
N THR A 55 11.80 19.88 3.80
CA THR A 55 11.00 19.36 4.92
C THR A 55 10.16 18.20 4.41
N TYR A 56 10.17 17.12 5.16
CA TYR A 56 9.32 15.96 4.94
C TYR A 56 8.49 15.69 6.18
N PHE A 57 7.38 15.00 6.00
CA PHE A 57 6.57 14.47 7.09
C PHE A 57 6.48 12.97 6.91
N TYR A 58 6.53 12.25 8.02
CA TYR A 58 6.57 10.81 8.03
C TYR A 58 5.51 10.25 8.97
N ARG A 59 4.77 9.27 8.49
CA ARG A 59 3.91 8.46 9.34
C ARG A 59 3.83 7.04 8.81
N ASN A 60 4.23 6.09 9.65
CA ASN A 60 4.00 4.66 9.42
C ASN A 60 4.35 4.18 7.99
N GLY A 61 5.57 4.50 7.54
CA GLY A 61 6.03 4.14 6.21
C GLY A 61 5.53 5.00 5.05
N ILE A 62 4.75 6.05 5.30
CA ILE A 62 4.36 7.04 4.28
C ILE A 62 5.15 8.32 4.50
N PHE A 63 5.74 8.83 3.43
CA PHE A 63 6.43 10.11 3.40
C PHE A 63 5.61 11.12 2.63
N TYR A 64 5.56 12.33 3.16
CA TYR A 64 4.84 13.45 2.59
C TYR A 64 5.81 14.62 2.42
N SER A 65 5.67 15.36 1.33
CA SER A 65 6.33 16.65 1.10
C SER A 65 5.28 17.75 1.04
N PRO A 66 5.58 18.98 1.51
CA PRO A 66 4.79 20.15 1.14
C PRO A 66 4.57 20.17 -0.38
N TYR A 67 3.35 20.45 -0.80
CA TYR A 67 2.97 20.58 -2.20
C TYR A 67 1.86 21.61 -2.33
N ASP A 68 2.24 22.82 -2.77
CA ASP A 68 1.36 23.99 -2.77
C ASP A 68 0.73 24.22 -1.38
N SER A 69 -0.60 24.24 -1.27
CA SER A 69 -1.35 24.39 -0.01
C SER A 69 -1.59 23.06 0.72
N PHE A 70 -1.11 21.94 0.17
CA PHE A 70 -1.38 20.58 0.64
C PHE A 70 -0.08 19.78 0.81
N TYR A 71 -0.20 18.46 0.86
CA TYR A 71 0.93 17.55 1.01
C TYR A 71 0.86 16.45 -0.03
N ARG A 72 1.98 16.13 -0.68
CA ARG A 72 2.07 15.05 -1.66
C ARG A 72 2.77 13.85 -1.04
N VAL A 73 2.24 12.64 -1.24
CA VAL A 73 2.92 11.39 -0.92
C VAL A 73 4.11 11.20 -1.84
N VAL A 74 5.29 10.97 -1.28
CA VAL A 74 6.55 10.87 -2.02
C VAL A 74 7.32 9.62 -1.61
N TYR A 75 8.19 9.16 -2.50
CA TYR A 75 9.26 8.26 -2.08
C TYR A 75 10.21 9.01 -1.14
N PRO A 76 10.73 8.36 -0.08
CA PRO A 76 11.71 9.01 0.78
C PRO A 76 13.01 9.24 0.02
N PRO A 77 13.66 10.40 0.19
CA PRO A 77 15.02 10.60 -0.27
C PRO A 77 15.98 9.64 0.43
N VAL A 78 16.94 9.11 -0.34
CA VAL A 78 18.08 8.37 0.21
C VAL A 78 18.84 9.27 1.18
N GLY A 79 19.21 8.72 2.33
CA GLY A 79 19.89 9.43 3.41
C GLY A 79 18.97 10.07 4.44
N LEU A 80 17.67 10.16 4.19
CA LEU A 80 16.70 10.67 5.16
C LEU A 80 16.65 9.76 6.40
N VAL A 81 16.67 10.35 7.60
CA VAL A 81 16.66 9.60 8.86
C VAL A 81 15.29 9.69 9.52
N VAL A 82 14.69 8.53 9.80
CA VAL A 82 13.46 8.40 10.60
C VAL A 82 13.80 7.95 12.01
N SER A 83 13.03 8.40 13.01
CA SER A 83 13.20 7.96 14.39
C SER A 83 12.54 6.60 14.66
N THR A 84 11.51 6.26 13.89
CA THR A 84 10.70 5.04 14.07
C THR A 84 10.52 4.32 12.75
N LEU A 85 10.69 3.00 12.76
CA LEU A 85 10.41 2.17 11.60
C LEU A 85 8.90 2.07 11.33
N PRO A 86 8.49 1.81 10.08
CA PRO A 86 7.11 1.53 9.74
C PRO A 86 6.60 0.30 10.50
N TYR A 87 5.35 0.26 10.91
CA TYR A 87 4.76 -0.97 11.45
C TYR A 87 4.73 -2.04 10.36
N GLY A 88 5.22 -3.24 10.68
CA GLY A 88 5.32 -4.33 9.71
C GLY A 88 6.55 -4.25 8.80
N TYR A 89 7.61 -3.54 9.21
CA TYR A 89 8.92 -3.77 8.58
C TYR A 89 9.38 -5.21 8.84
N VAL A 90 10.23 -5.72 7.95
CA VAL A 90 10.93 -7.00 8.14
C VAL A 90 12.43 -6.77 8.15
N ASP A 91 13.14 -7.49 9.02
CA ASP A 91 14.60 -7.49 9.01
C ASP A 91 15.11 -8.40 7.90
N VAL A 92 16.03 -7.88 7.09
CA VAL A 92 16.68 -8.59 5.99
C VAL A 92 18.19 -8.44 6.09
N ARG A 93 18.91 -9.52 5.83
CA ARG A 93 20.38 -9.53 5.83
C ARG A 93 20.90 -9.70 4.41
N PHE A 94 21.82 -8.82 4.03
CA PHE A 94 22.56 -8.91 2.78
C PHE A 94 24.05 -8.92 3.12
N GLY A 95 24.68 -10.08 2.95
CA GLY A 95 26.02 -10.33 3.48
C GLY A 95 26.06 -10.12 5.01
N ASN A 96 27.00 -9.29 5.47
CA ASN A 96 27.17 -8.98 6.89
C ASN A 96 26.39 -7.73 7.38
N ARG A 97 25.55 -7.13 6.53
CA ARG A 97 24.74 -5.96 6.90
C ARG A 97 23.29 -6.33 7.14
N LEU A 98 22.72 -5.78 8.22
CA LEU A 98 21.31 -5.87 8.58
C LEU A 98 20.57 -4.61 8.11
N TYR A 99 19.41 -4.80 7.51
CA TYR A 99 18.52 -3.74 7.09
C TYR A 99 17.10 -4.06 7.52
N ALA A 100 16.33 -3.04 7.89
CA ALA A 100 14.87 -3.15 7.93
C ALA A 100 14.32 -2.82 6.54
N ARG A 101 13.31 -3.56 6.07
CA ARG A 101 12.66 -3.35 4.77
C ARG A 101 11.15 -3.13 4.95
N TYR A 102 10.61 -2.14 4.24
CA TYR A 102 9.16 -1.89 4.17
C TYR A 102 8.78 -1.27 2.82
N ASN A 103 7.82 -1.85 2.10
CA ASN A 103 7.36 -1.40 0.76
C ASN A 103 8.53 -1.03 -0.18
N ASP A 104 9.50 -1.95 -0.30
CA ASP A 104 10.74 -1.81 -1.09
C ASP A 104 11.68 -0.67 -0.68
N ILE A 105 11.38 0.04 0.41
CA ILE A 105 12.29 0.99 1.05
C ILE A 105 13.15 0.24 2.06
N TYR A 106 14.45 0.45 1.99
CA TYR A 106 15.42 -0.14 2.89
C TYR A 106 15.90 0.90 3.91
N TYR A 107 16.06 0.43 5.15
CA TYR A 107 16.44 1.24 6.29
C TYR A 107 17.66 0.61 6.96
N GLU A 108 18.76 1.36 7.05
CA GLU A 108 19.95 0.97 7.81
C GLU A 108 19.83 1.49 9.25
N PRO A 109 20.00 0.65 10.29
CA PRO A 109 19.95 1.08 11.67
C PRO A 109 21.14 1.98 12.01
N LEU A 110 20.88 3.09 12.69
CA LEU A 110 21.90 4.00 13.23
C LEU A 110 21.90 3.94 14.76
N ARG A 111 22.91 4.55 15.40
CA ARG A 111 22.91 4.77 16.86
C ARG A 111 21.65 5.51 17.34
N ARG A 112 21.08 6.38 16.50
CA ARG A 112 19.82 7.08 16.74
C ARG A 112 19.01 7.10 15.44
N GLY A 113 17.93 6.32 15.41
CA GLY A 113 17.03 6.23 14.25
C GLY A 113 17.52 5.30 13.16
N TYR A 114 16.92 5.44 11.98
CA TYR A 114 17.10 4.57 10.83
C TYR A 114 17.23 5.41 9.57
N ARG A 115 18.26 5.14 8.77
CA ARG A 115 18.54 5.88 7.54
C ARG A 115 17.92 5.15 6.36
N VAL A 116 17.16 5.86 5.54
CA VAL A 116 16.71 5.39 4.23
C VAL A 116 17.94 5.21 3.35
N VAL A 117 18.11 4.03 2.78
CA VAL A 117 19.22 3.70 1.88
C VAL A 117 18.68 3.21 0.54
N GLU A 118 19.53 3.26 -0.48
CA GLU A 118 19.26 2.54 -1.72
C GLU A 118 19.12 1.04 -1.45
N ALA A 119 18.38 0.35 -2.29
CA ALA A 119 18.30 -1.10 -2.23
C ALA A 119 19.73 -1.69 -2.32
N PRO A 120 20.12 -2.60 -1.41
CA PRO A 120 21.41 -3.26 -1.50
C PRO A 120 21.58 -3.92 -2.88
N PRO A 121 22.76 -3.89 -3.50
CA PRO A 121 22.95 -4.42 -4.86
C PRO A 121 22.70 -5.93 -4.96
N THR A 122 22.79 -6.64 -3.83
CA THR A 122 22.46 -8.07 -3.70
C THR A 122 21.00 -8.33 -3.37
N ALA A 123 20.20 -7.29 -3.16
CA ALA A 123 18.76 -7.46 -3.01
C ALA A 123 18.20 -7.99 -4.33
N PRO A 124 17.31 -8.99 -4.31
CA PRO A 124 16.56 -9.30 -5.51
C PRO A 124 15.89 -8.01 -5.98
N PRO A 125 15.80 -7.76 -7.31
CA PRO A 125 15.02 -6.65 -7.81
C PRO A 125 13.65 -6.71 -7.12
N PRO A 126 13.10 -5.56 -6.67
CA PRO A 126 11.80 -5.55 -6.01
C PRO A 126 10.86 -6.39 -6.87
N PRO A 127 10.14 -7.35 -6.28
CA PRO A 127 9.25 -8.20 -7.07
C PRO A 127 8.39 -7.25 -7.89
N GLN A 128 8.55 -7.27 -9.22
CA GLN A 128 7.65 -6.53 -10.09
C GLN A 128 6.25 -6.94 -9.65
N PRO A 129 5.33 -6.00 -9.41
CA PRO A 129 4.02 -6.33 -8.90
C PRO A 129 3.29 -7.20 -9.91
N ASP A 130 3.51 -8.51 -9.82
CA ASP A 130 2.49 -9.49 -10.09
C ASP A 130 1.50 -9.28 -8.95
N VAL A 131 0.58 -8.35 -9.18
CA VAL A 131 -0.60 -8.11 -8.34
C VAL A 131 -1.43 -9.40 -8.13
N THR A 132 -1.09 -10.47 -8.84
CA THR A 132 -1.66 -11.82 -8.79
C THR A 132 -0.76 -12.87 -8.13
N ALA A 133 0.50 -12.60 -7.82
CA ALA A 133 1.40 -13.60 -7.24
C ALA A 133 1.22 -13.70 -5.71
N VAL A 134 0.98 -14.92 -5.24
CA VAL A 134 0.97 -15.27 -3.82
C VAL A 134 2.39 -15.05 -3.28
N PRO A 135 2.59 -14.28 -2.20
CA PRO A 135 3.92 -14.11 -1.63
C PRO A 135 4.43 -15.46 -1.13
N ALA A 136 5.66 -15.83 -1.48
CA ALA A 136 6.26 -17.12 -1.10
C ALA A 136 6.33 -17.34 0.43
N SER A 137 6.23 -16.26 1.22
CA SER A 137 6.18 -16.29 2.69
C SER A 137 4.76 -16.29 3.25
N ALA A 138 3.73 -16.43 2.42
CA ALA A 138 2.35 -16.51 2.89
C ALA A 138 2.11 -17.82 3.65
N LEU A 139 1.69 -17.69 4.90
CA LEU A 139 1.12 -18.79 5.69
C LEU A 139 -0.28 -19.18 5.20
N GLY A 140 -0.88 -18.39 4.32
CA GLY A 140 -2.19 -18.67 3.75
C GLY A 140 -2.87 -17.43 3.24
N THR A 141 -4.15 -17.58 2.93
CA THR A 141 -4.98 -16.51 2.36
C THR A 141 -6.31 -16.46 3.09
N VAL A 142 -6.72 -15.25 3.46
CA VAL A 142 -7.99 -15.00 4.14
C VAL A 142 -8.79 -13.94 3.41
N THR A 143 -10.11 -14.04 3.51
CA THR A 143 -11.07 -13.08 2.93
C THR A 143 -11.78 -12.34 4.05
N VAL A 144 -11.92 -11.03 3.91
CA VAL A 144 -12.62 -10.18 4.88
C VAL A 144 -14.13 -10.44 4.85
N THR A 145 -14.74 -10.64 6.03
CA THR A 145 -16.16 -11.02 6.17
C THR A 145 -17.08 -9.87 6.58
N VAL A 146 -16.53 -8.74 7.01
CA VAL A 146 -17.26 -7.55 7.46
C VAL A 146 -17.13 -6.41 6.45
N GLU A 147 -18.09 -5.49 6.42
CA GLU A 147 -18.13 -4.38 5.44
C GLU A 147 -16.85 -3.55 5.44
N VAL A 148 -16.36 -3.18 6.62
CA VAL A 148 -15.09 -2.47 6.82
C VAL A 148 -14.38 -3.08 8.02
N LEU A 149 -13.16 -3.55 7.79
CA LEU A 149 -12.28 -4.11 8.80
C LEU A 149 -11.07 -3.18 9.01
N ASN A 150 -10.83 -2.83 10.27
CA ASN A 150 -9.68 -2.05 10.68
C ASN A 150 -8.38 -2.84 10.51
N VAL A 151 -7.40 -2.25 9.83
CA VAL A 151 -6.01 -2.71 9.78
C VAL A 151 -5.18 -1.88 10.75
N ARG A 152 -4.57 -2.54 11.72
CA ARG A 152 -3.85 -1.89 12.83
C ARG A 152 -2.34 -2.03 12.73
N GLY A 153 -1.64 -1.14 13.42
CA GLY A 153 -0.18 -1.18 13.53
C GLY A 153 0.39 -2.33 14.36
N GLY A 154 -0.42 -3.04 15.14
CA GLY A 154 0.03 -4.14 15.99
C GLY A 154 -1.11 -5.03 16.47
N PRO A 155 -0.80 -6.20 17.05
CA PRO A 155 -1.77 -7.22 17.46
C PRO A 155 -2.47 -6.86 18.79
N SER A 156 -3.03 -5.65 18.89
CA SER A 156 -3.83 -5.21 20.02
C SER A 156 -4.83 -4.13 19.61
N ARG A 157 -5.96 -4.07 20.31
CA ARG A 157 -6.98 -3.02 20.13
C ARG A 157 -6.45 -1.64 20.49
N LEU A 158 -5.37 -1.57 21.27
CA LEU A 158 -4.71 -0.33 21.68
C LEU A 158 -3.80 0.24 20.58
N HIS A 159 -3.42 -0.57 19.57
CA HIS A 159 -2.65 -0.04 18.44
C HIS A 159 -3.53 0.82 17.53
N PRO A 160 -2.97 1.90 16.96
CA PRO A 160 -3.71 2.76 16.05
C PRO A 160 -4.18 1.98 14.82
N VAL A 161 -5.37 2.33 14.35
CA VAL A 161 -5.86 1.94 13.03
C VAL A 161 -5.07 2.75 12.00
N ASN A 162 -4.36 2.03 11.14
CA ASN A 162 -3.51 2.63 10.11
C ASN A 162 -4.14 2.53 8.73
N ASP A 163 -5.08 1.58 8.54
CA ASP A 163 -5.77 1.35 7.28
C ASP A 163 -7.12 0.65 7.50
N HIS A 164 -7.85 0.43 6.40
CA HIS A 164 -9.09 -0.36 6.38
C HIS A 164 -9.13 -1.25 5.15
N VAL A 165 -9.77 -2.41 5.25
CA VAL A 165 -10.07 -3.35 4.15
C VAL A 165 -11.56 -3.68 4.14
N ALA A 166 -12.15 -4.02 2.98
CA ALA A 166 -13.59 -4.24 2.85
C ALA A 166 -13.94 -5.69 2.71
N ALA A 167 -15.23 -5.99 2.93
CA ALA A 167 -15.82 -7.29 2.67
C ALA A 167 -15.43 -7.80 1.28
N GLY A 168 -14.90 -9.02 1.23
CA GLY A 168 -14.45 -9.67 0.00
C GLY A 168 -12.98 -9.44 -0.36
N ASP A 169 -12.29 -8.49 0.29
CA ASP A 169 -10.85 -8.31 0.08
C ASP A 169 -10.09 -9.58 0.48
N ARG A 170 -9.15 -9.95 -0.38
CA ARG A 170 -8.28 -11.10 -0.18
C ARG A 170 -6.94 -10.62 0.38
N LEU A 171 -6.56 -11.17 1.53
CA LEU A 171 -5.38 -10.79 2.28
C LEU A 171 -4.45 -12.00 2.38
N TYR A 172 -3.15 -11.79 2.17
CA TYR A 172 -2.14 -12.83 2.38
C TYR A 172 -1.68 -12.79 3.82
N VAL A 173 -1.85 -13.89 4.56
CA VAL A 173 -1.39 -14.00 5.95
C VAL A 173 0.10 -14.30 5.95
N LEU A 174 0.89 -13.46 6.61
CA LEU A 174 2.35 -13.58 6.71
C LEU A 174 2.81 -13.94 8.12
N GLY A 175 1.94 -13.76 9.12
CA GLY A 175 2.23 -14.06 10.51
C GLY A 175 0.96 -14.11 11.35
N GLN A 176 1.08 -14.69 12.55
CA GLN A 176 -0.04 -14.86 13.46
C GLN A 176 0.35 -14.41 14.88
N ALA A 177 -0.64 -13.92 15.61
CA ALA A 177 -0.65 -13.74 17.06
C ALA A 177 -2.02 -14.25 17.57
N PRO A 178 -2.24 -14.44 18.89
CA PRO A 178 -3.42 -15.16 19.40
C PRO A 178 -4.75 -14.78 18.72
N GLU A 179 -5.04 -13.49 18.66
CA GLU A 179 -6.27 -12.95 18.07
C GLU A 179 -6.06 -12.22 16.74
N TRP A 180 -4.83 -12.22 16.20
CA TRP A 180 -4.49 -11.34 15.07
C TRP A 180 -3.75 -12.07 13.96
N TYR A 181 -4.01 -11.64 12.73
CA TYR A 181 -3.17 -11.97 11.59
C TYR A 181 -2.39 -10.74 11.15
N TYR A 182 -1.10 -10.93 10.91
CA TYR A 182 -0.29 -9.99 10.16
C TYR A 182 -0.45 -10.32 8.68
N VAL A 183 -0.91 -9.35 7.90
CA VAL A 183 -1.36 -9.55 6.52
C VAL A 183 -0.72 -8.56 5.55
N ARG A 184 -0.56 -8.98 4.30
CA ARG A 184 -0.40 -8.11 3.14
C ARG A 184 -1.75 -7.80 2.53
N LEU A 185 -2.01 -6.52 2.32
CA LEU A 185 -3.24 -5.96 1.75
C LEU A 185 -3.18 -5.96 0.20
N PRO A 186 -4.31 -5.78 -0.51
CA PRO A 186 -4.34 -5.77 -1.98
C PRO A 186 -3.49 -4.66 -2.62
N ASP A 187 -3.36 -3.52 -1.94
CA ASP A 187 -2.53 -2.37 -2.37
C ASP A 187 -1.03 -2.58 -2.10
N GLY A 188 -0.65 -3.75 -1.58
CA GLY A 188 0.73 -4.09 -1.19
C GLY A 188 1.13 -3.59 0.20
N GLY A 189 0.25 -2.87 0.91
CA GLY A 189 0.45 -2.49 2.29
C GLY A 189 0.45 -3.68 3.25
N PHE A 190 0.80 -3.42 4.52
CA PHE A 190 0.84 -4.44 5.55
C PHE A 190 0.20 -3.95 6.84
N GLY A 191 -0.35 -4.87 7.63
CA GLY A 191 -0.81 -4.56 8.98
C GLY A 191 -1.48 -5.73 9.69
N TRP A 192 -2.07 -5.46 10.84
CA TRP A 192 -2.70 -6.46 11.70
C TRP A 192 -4.22 -6.37 11.63
N VAL A 193 -4.86 -7.51 11.33
CA VAL A 193 -6.32 -7.65 11.30
C VAL A 193 -6.77 -8.66 12.36
N TRP A 194 -7.94 -8.43 12.95
CA TRP A 194 -8.49 -9.33 13.96
C TRP A 194 -9.03 -10.59 13.27
N ARG A 195 -8.55 -11.76 13.70
CA ARG A 195 -8.83 -13.07 13.08
C ARG A 195 -10.32 -13.38 12.95
N GLN A 196 -11.15 -12.94 13.89
CA GLN A 196 -12.60 -13.20 13.88
C GLN A 196 -13.34 -12.57 12.70
N PHE A 197 -12.77 -11.57 12.02
CA PHE A 197 -13.41 -10.83 10.92
C PHE A 197 -12.87 -11.24 9.53
N VAL A 198 -12.15 -12.35 9.47
CA VAL A 198 -11.63 -12.92 8.23
C VAL A 198 -11.84 -14.42 8.21
N ARG A 199 -11.96 -15.01 7.01
CA ARG A 199 -12.14 -16.46 6.82
C ARG A 199 -11.23 -16.96 5.70
N GLY A 200 -10.59 -18.10 5.90
CA GLY A 200 -9.78 -18.74 4.86
C GLY A 200 -8.86 -19.80 5.44
N GLU A 201 -7.96 -20.29 4.60
CA GLU A 201 -6.98 -21.30 4.95
C GLU A 201 -5.68 -20.64 5.38
N VAL A 202 -5.25 -20.95 6.60
CA VAL A 202 -3.97 -20.53 7.14
C VAL A 202 -3.30 -21.77 7.72
N VAL A 203 -2.06 -22.03 7.30
CA VAL A 203 -1.23 -23.09 7.82
C VAL A 203 -1.06 -22.88 9.33
N ALA A 204 -1.32 -23.93 10.11
CA ALA A 204 -1.14 -23.89 11.56
C ALA A 204 0.36 -23.70 11.90
N PRO A 205 0.68 -22.97 12.98
CA PRO A 205 2.06 -22.78 13.43
C PRO A 205 2.74 -24.10 13.80
#